data_AF-A0A7C1A8W8-F1
#
_entry.id   AF-A0A7C1A8W8-F1
#
_cell.length_a   1.000
_cell.length_b   1.000
_cell.length_c   1.000
_cell.angle_alpha   90.00
_cell.angle_beta   90.00
_cell.angle_gamma   90.00
#
_symmetry.space_group_name_H-M   'P 1'
#
loop_
_entity.id
_entity.type
_entity.pdbx_description
1 polymer ?
#
loop_
_entity_poly.entity_id
_entity_poly.type
_entity_poly.pdbx_seq_one_letter_code
_entity_poly.pdbx_strand_id
1 'polypeptide(L)'
;TALSGSGPAFFALFIEAMTDSGIKMGLEEKDALTLAVQTAIGTSQLLSSGMSPSAIREMVTSPGGATAAGLRVFEKKKFKDTVMSAVKAAKNRSEELGKVS
;
A
#
# COMPACT_ATOMS: atom_id res chain seq x y z
N THR A 1 6.58 -16.89 5.08
CA THR A 1 7.32 -16.50 3.86
C THR A 1 7.63 -15.01 3.93
N ALA A 2 8.54 -14.48 3.11
CA ALA A 2 8.88 -13.04 3.17
C ALA A 2 7.71 -12.10 2.90
N LEU A 3 6.73 -12.53 2.09
CA LEU A 3 5.54 -11.74 1.82
C LEU A 3 4.57 -11.70 3.00
N SER A 4 4.31 -12.84 3.66
CA SER A 4 3.37 -12.88 4.79
C SER A 4 4.00 -12.48 6.14
N GLY A 5 5.30 -12.69 6.33
CA GLY A 5 6.01 -12.33 7.56
C GLY A 5 6.33 -10.84 7.66
N SER A 6 6.79 -10.22 6.57
CA SER A 6 7.10 -8.79 6.52
C SER A 6 5.93 -7.94 6.02
N GLY A 7 4.92 -8.57 5.42
CA GLY A 7 3.75 -7.91 4.83
C GLY A 7 3.04 -6.93 5.77
N PRO A 8 2.70 -7.31 7.02
CA PRO A 8 2.04 -6.40 7.95
C PRO A 8 2.83 -5.11 8.21
N ALA A 9 4.16 -5.18 8.32
CA ALA A 9 5.00 -4.01 8.51
C ALA A 9 5.01 -3.09 7.27
N PHE A 10 5.07 -3.66 6.07
CA PHE A 10 5.00 -2.87 4.83
C PHE A 10 3.66 -2.18 4.64
N PHE A 11 2.56 -2.85 4.99
CA PHE A 11 1.23 -2.23 4.98
C PHE A 11 1.09 -1.16 6.06
N ALA A 12 1.56 -1.41 7.29
CA ALA A 12 1.54 -0.42 8.37
C ALA A 12 2.30 0.86 7.98
N LEU A 13 3.49 0.74 7.38
CA LEU A 13 4.25 1.87 6.86
C LEU A 13 3.49 2.65 5.77
N PHE A 14 2.76 1.96 4.90
CA PHE A 14 1.93 2.64 3.89
C PHE A 14 0.78 3.42 4.54
N ILE A 15 0.13 2.87 5.56
CA ILE A 15 -0.95 3.55 6.29
C ILE A 15 -0.43 4.74 7.10
N GLU A 16 0.75 4.61 7.72
CA GLU A 16 1.45 5.72 8.37
C GLU A 16 1.73 6.84 7.36
N ALA A 17 2.30 6.52 6.19
CA ALA A 17 2.57 7.50 5.15
C ALA A 17 1.30 8.18 4.61
N MET A 18 0.18 7.45 4.50
CA MET A 18 -1.12 8.03 4.15
C MET A 18 -1.65 8.98 5.23
N THR A 19 -1.52 8.58 6.50
CA THR A 19 -1.91 9.37 7.67
C THR A 19 -1.14 10.69 7.72
N ASP A 20 0.19 10.62 7.65
CA ASP A 20 1.09 11.77 7.61
C ASP A 20 0.76 12.72 6.46
N SER A 21 0.40 12.17 5.29
CA SER A 21 0.00 12.95 4.14
C SER A 21 -1.32 13.67 4.39
N GLY A 22 -2.31 13.01 5.01
CA GLY A 22 -3.58 13.62 5.41
C GLY A 22 -3.38 14.79 6.38
N ILE A 23 -2.51 14.61 7.39
CA ILE A 23 -2.16 15.66 8.35
C ILE A 23 -1.53 16.86 7.64
N LYS A 24 -0.57 16.62 6.74
CA LYS A 24 0.07 17.68 5.93
C LYS A 24 -0.91 18.41 5.02
N MET A 25 -2.05 17.81 4.70
CA MET A 25 -3.14 18.43 3.93
C MET A 25 -4.22 19.08 4.82
N GLY A 26 -3.99 19.16 6.13
CA GLY A 26 -4.83 19.89 7.07
C GLY A 26 -5.87 19.03 7.81
N LEU A 27 -5.78 17.70 7.76
CA LEU A 27 -6.61 16.83 8.59
C LEU A 27 -6.07 16.75 10.01
N GLU A 28 -6.97 16.60 10.98
CA GLU A 28 -6.60 16.18 12.33
C GLU A 28 -6.00 14.77 12.31
N GLU A 29 -4.99 14.53 13.15
CA GLU A 29 -4.25 13.26 13.18
C GLU A 29 -5.18 12.04 13.31
N LYS A 30 -6.15 12.13 14.22
CA LYS A 30 -7.13 11.06 14.45
C LYS A 30 -7.98 10.78 13.21
N ASP A 31 -8.40 11.82 12.51
CA ASP A 31 -9.25 11.69 11.32
C ASP A 31 -8.44 11.15 10.15
N ALA A 32 -7.21 11.63 9.95
CA ALA A 32 -6.29 11.12 8.93
C ALA A 32 -6.03 9.61 9.11
N LEU A 33 -5.74 9.17 10.34
CA LEU A 33 -5.52 7.77 10.66
C LEU A 33 -6.79 6.95 10.41
N THR A 34 -7.94 7.44 10.89
CA THR A 34 -9.22 6.76 10.72
C THR A 34 -9.55 6.56 9.24
N LEU A 35 -9.40 7.60 8.42
CA LEU A 35 -9.63 7.54 6.98
C LEU A 35 -8.68 6.58 6.27
N ALA A 36 -7.39 6.59 6.62
CA ALA A 36 -6.40 5.68 6.03
C ALA A 36 -6.72 4.22 6.36
N VAL A 37 -7.02 3.91 7.62
CA VAL A 37 -7.38 2.56 8.08
C VAL A 37 -8.68 2.08 7.45
N GLN A 38 -9.73 2.90 7.43
CA GLN A 38 -11.01 2.53 6.82
C GLN A 38 -10.89 2.33 5.30
N THR A 39 -10.07 3.13 4.62
CA THR A 39 -9.75 2.93 3.20
C THR A 39 -9.11 1.56 2.96
N ALA A 40 -8.18 1.14 3.84
CA ALA A 40 -7.55 -0.17 3.74
C ALA A 40 -8.54 -1.31 4.00
N ILE A 41 -9.39 -1.20 5.03
CA ILE A 41 -10.43 -2.17 5.35
C ILE A 41 -11.38 -2.33 4.16
N GLY A 42 -11.97 -1.24 3.67
CA GLY A 42 -12.88 -1.28 2.52
C GLY A 42 -12.22 -1.89 1.28
N THR A 43 -10.98 -1.51 0.97
CA THR A 43 -10.23 -2.08 -0.15
C THR A 43 -10.00 -3.59 0.02
N SER A 44 -9.63 -4.04 1.22
CA SER A 44 -9.43 -5.47 1.51
C SER A 44 -10.72 -6.29 1.41
N GLN A 45 -11.87 -5.71 1.76
CA GLN A 45 -13.17 -6.34 1.61
C GLN A 45 -13.52 -6.52 0.13
N LEU A 46 -13.26 -5.52 -0.71
CA LEU A 46 -13.45 -5.61 -2.17
C LEU A 46 -12.54 -6.68 -2.78
N LEU A 47 -11.28 -6.77 -2.35
CA LEU A 47 -10.37 -7.83 -2.80
C LEU A 47 -10.86 -9.22 -2.36
N SER A 48 -11.36 -9.32 -1.13
CA SER A 48 -11.88 -10.58 -0.57
C SER A 48 -13.18 -11.03 -1.23
N SER A 49 -13.95 -10.13 -1.85
CA SER A 49 -15.14 -10.48 -2.64
C SER A 49 -14.81 -10.97 -4.05
N GLY A 50 -13.53 -11.05 -4.42
CA GLY A 50 -13.06 -11.58 -5.70
C GLY A 50 -12.74 -10.53 -6.75
N MET A 51 -12.87 -9.23 -6.45
CA MET A 51 -12.39 -8.20 -7.37
C MET A 51 -10.87 -8.18 -7.45
N SER A 52 -10.34 -8.05 -8.66
CA SER A 52 -8.90 -7.93 -8.86
C SER A 52 -8.40 -6.53 -8.49
N PRO A 53 -7.11 -6.37 -8.12
CA PRO A 53 -6.55 -5.05 -7.84
C PRO A 53 -6.63 -4.08 -9.03
N SER A 54 -6.58 -4.56 -10.28
CA SER A 54 -6.76 -3.69 -11.46
C SER A 54 -8.21 -3.24 -11.60
N ALA A 55 -9.17 -4.14 -11.42
CA ALA A 55 -10.59 -3.80 -11.47
C ALA A 55 -10.96 -2.75 -10.42
N ILE A 56 -10.45 -2.87 -9.19
CA ILE A 56 -10.68 -1.86 -8.15
C ILE A 56 -10.12 -0.51 -8.58
N ARG A 57 -8.86 -0.46 -9.07
CA ARG A 57 -8.25 0.80 -9.54
C ARG A 57 -9.04 1.43 -10.67
N GLU A 58 -9.47 0.64 -11.65
CA GLU A 58 -10.29 1.12 -12.78
C GLU A 58 -11.63 1.68 -12.30
N MET A 59 -12.31 0.96 -11.41
CA MET A 59 -13.59 1.36 -10.83
C MET A 59 -13.53 2.71 -10.10
N VAL A 60 -12.43 3.00 -9.38
CA VAL A 60 -12.28 4.25 -8.61
C VAL A 60 -11.52 5.37 -9.34
N THR A 61 -11.22 5.18 -10.63
CA THR A 61 -10.43 6.14 -11.41
C THR A 61 -11.22 6.67 -12.60
N SER A 62 -11.66 7.93 -12.50
CA SER A 62 -12.18 8.67 -13.65
C SER A 62 -11.05 9.28 -14.49
N PRO A 63 -11.18 9.35 -15.83
CA PRO A 63 -10.24 10.05 -16.69
C PRO A 63 -10.04 11.50 -16.24
N GLY A 64 -8.80 11.91 -15.99
CA GLY A 64 -8.46 13.27 -15.53
C GLY A 64 -8.75 13.55 -14.05
N GLY A 65 -9.35 12.62 -13.30
CA GLY A 65 -9.72 12.81 -11.89
C GLY A 65 -8.55 12.80 -10.90
N ALA A 66 -8.85 13.08 -9.63
CA ALA A 66 -7.88 13.13 -8.53
C ALA A 66 -7.13 11.78 -8.35
N THR A 67 -7.85 10.65 -8.39
CA THR A 67 -7.25 9.31 -8.32
C THR A 67 -6.24 9.08 -9.44
N ALA A 68 -6.58 9.48 -10.67
CA ALA A 68 -5.69 9.36 -11.83
C ALA A 68 -4.42 10.20 -11.64
N ALA A 69 -4.54 11.40 -11.08
CA ALA A 69 -3.38 12.24 -10.76
C ALA A 69 -2.46 11.60 -9.71
N GLY A 70 -3.03 11.04 -8.63
CA GLY A 70 -2.27 10.32 -7.61
C GLY A 70 -1.57 9.07 -8.15
N LEU A 71 -2.26 8.26 -8.94
CA LEU A 71 -1.68 7.05 -9.56
C LEU A 71 -0.50 7.38 -10.48
N ARG A 72 -0.59 8.46 -11.28
CA ARG A 72 0.54 8.93 -12.10
C ARG A 72 1.78 9.28 -11.27
N VAL A 73 1.62 9.81 -10.06
CA VAL A 73 2.75 10.08 -9.16
C VAL A 73 3.39 8.78 -8.70
N PHE A 74 2.60 7.79 -8.27
CA PHE A 74 3.12 6.47 -7.88
C PHE A 74 3.86 5.78 -9.03
N GLU A 75 3.34 5.87 -10.26
CA GLU A 75 4.00 5.34 -11.46
C GLU A 75 5.33 6.05 -11.73
N LYS A 76 5.35 7.39 -11.75
CA LYS A 76 6.56 8.17 -11.96
C LYS A 76 7.64 7.89 -10.90
N LYS A 77 7.22 7.60 -9.66
CA LYS A 77 8.10 7.24 -8.55
C LYS A 77 8.42 5.74 -8.49
N LYS A 78 8.02 4.96 -9.49
CA LYS A 78 8.32 3.54 -9.64
C LYS A 78 7.87 2.70 -8.43
N PHE A 79 6.69 3.00 -7.90
CA PHE A 79 6.16 2.34 -6.69
C PHE A 79 6.22 0.82 -6.75
N LYS A 80 5.83 0.20 -7.87
CA LYS A 80 5.86 -1.26 -8.05
C LYS A 80 7.28 -1.83 -7.96
N ASP A 81 8.28 -1.14 -8.51
CA ASP A 81 9.68 -1.57 -8.47
C ASP A 81 10.24 -1.47 -7.04
N THR A 82 9.86 -0.42 -6.31
CA THR A 82 10.21 -0.26 -4.89
C THR A 82 9.63 -1.40 -4.05
N VAL A 83 8.35 -1.73 -4.24
CA VAL A 83 7.69 -2.85 -3.52
C VAL A 83 8.35 -4.18 -3.87
N MET A 84 8.63 -4.44 -5.15
CA MET A 84 9.35 -5.64 -5.59
C MET A 84 10.72 -5.75 -4.90
N SER A 85 11.46 -4.65 -4.84
CA SER A 85 12.78 -4.61 -4.21
C SER A 85 12.72 -4.89 -2.71
N ALA A 86 11.73 -4.31 -2.01
CA ALA A 86 11.52 -4.55 -0.58
C ALA A 86 11.17 -6.02 -0.29
N VAL A 87 10.26 -6.62 -1.06
CA VAL A 87 9.88 -8.04 -0.92
C VAL A 87 11.07 -8.95 -1.22
N LYS A 88 11.86 -8.63 -2.25
CA LYS A 88 13.08 -9.39 -2.59
C LYS A 88 14.12 -9.31 -1.48
N ALA A 89 14.34 -8.13 -0.90
CA ALA A 89 15.26 -7.96 0.24
C ALA A 89 14.82 -8.80 1.45
N ALA A 90 13.53 -8.77 1.80
CA ALA A 90 12.98 -9.59 2.88
C ALA A 90 13.13 -11.10 2.60
N LYS A 91 12.92 -11.54 1.35
CA LYS A 91 13.14 -12.93 0.91
C LYS A 91 14.58 -13.35 1.09
N ASN A 92 15.52 -12.58 0.54
CA ASN A 92 16.94 -12.89 0.63
C ASN A 92 17.37 -13.00 2.10
N ARG A 93 16.94 -12.06 2.95
CA ARG A 93 17.28 -12.10 4.37
C ARG A 93 16.68 -13.32 5.09
N SER A 94 15.44 -13.67 4.78
CA SER A 94 14.81 -14.89 5.34
C SER A 94 15.57 -16.16 4.93
N GLU A 95 16.07 -16.22 3.71
CA GLU A 95 16.86 -17.36 3.21
C GLU A 95 18.25 -17.42 3.84
N GLU A 96 18.91 -16.28 4.06
CA GLU A 96 20.17 -16.22 4.80
C GLU A 96 20.02 -16.74 6.23
N LEU A 97 19.00 -16.27 6.94
CA LEU A 97 18.72 -16.69 8.32
C LEU A 97 18.40 -18.20 8.41
N GLY A 98 17.63 -18.72 7.45
CA GLY A 98 17.30 -20.14 7.37
C GLY A 98 18.47 -21.06 7.00
N LYS A 99 19.54 -20.54 6.39
CA LYS A 99 20.78 -21.29 6.13
C LYS A 99 21.74 -21.35 7.33
N VAL A 100 21.54 -20.45 8.30
CA VAL A 100 22.29 -20.42 9.57
C VAL A 100 21.58 -21.27 10.65
N SER A 101 20.40 -21.83 10.32
CA SER A 101 19.57 -22.68 11.18
C SER A 101 19.86 -24.15 11.00
#